data_AF-A0A0B5E6F0-F1
#
_entry.id   AF-A0A0B5E6F0-F1
#
_cell.length_a   1.000
_cell.length_b   1.000
_cell.length_c   1.000
_cell.angle_alpha   90.00
_cell.angle_beta   90.00
_cell.angle_gamma   90.00
#
_symmetry.space_group_name_H-M   'P 1'
#
loop_
_entity.id
_entity.type
_entity.pdbx_description
1 polymer ?
#
loop_
_entity_poly.entity_id
_entity_poly.type
_entity_poly.pdbx_seq_one_letter_code
_entity_poly.pdbx_strand_id
1 'polypeptide(L)'
;RIVDVWQANTLGGYSFFDQSQSEYNLRRRVRTGEDGRYAVRSIVPCGYGCPPDGPTQKLLTAIGRHGNRPAHVHFFVSAPGHKHLTTQINLNGDEYLWDDFAFAT
;
A
#
# COMPACT_ATOMS: atom_id res chain seq x y z
N ARG A 1 15.52 -6.75 -13.91
CA ARG A 1 14.06 -6.58 -13.69
C ARG A 1 13.89 -5.47 -12.65
N ILE A 2 12.78 -4.76 -12.64
CA ILE A 2 12.55 -3.65 -11.71
C ILE A 2 11.36 -3.99 -10.81
N VAL A 3 11.52 -3.75 -9.51
CA VAL A 3 10.49 -3.82 -8.49
C VAL A 3 10.36 -2.43 -7.89
N ASP A 4 9.28 -1.72 -8.17
CA ASP A 4 8.92 -0.49 -7.44
C ASP A 4 8.06 -0.89 -6.24
N VAL A 5 8.45 -0.45 -5.04
CA VAL A 5 7.80 -0.77 -3.76
C VAL A 5 7.39 0.52 -3.07
N TRP A 6 6.18 0.57 -2.52
CA TRP A 6 5.74 1.66 -1.67
C TRP A 6 4.73 1.20 -0.61
N GLN A 7 4.67 1.91 0.51
CA GLN A 7 3.76 1.62 1.63
C GLN A 7 3.48 2.88 2.45
N ALA A 8 2.46 2.83 3.30
CA ALA A 8 2.18 3.84 4.30
C ALA A 8 3.20 3.80 5.46
N ASN A 9 3.26 4.88 6.24
CA ASN A 9 3.97 4.91 7.52
C ASN A 9 3.18 4.22 8.64
N THR A 10 3.68 4.29 9.88
CA THR A 10 3.03 3.72 11.07
C THR A 10 1.72 4.42 11.48
N LEU A 11 1.35 5.52 10.82
CA LEU A 11 0.12 6.28 11.03
C LEU A 11 -0.84 6.18 9.83
N GLY A 12 -0.54 5.33 8.84
CA GLY A 12 -1.36 5.16 7.63
C GLY A 12 -1.15 6.27 6.58
N GLY A 13 -0.19 7.17 6.78
CA GLY A 13 0.12 8.29 5.88
C GLY A 13 1.11 7.91 4.78
N TYR A 14 0.85 8.38 3.56
CA TYR A 14 1.77 8.27 2.42
C TYR A 14 2.50 9.58 2.15
N SER A 15 3.79 9.50 1.78
CA SER A 15 4.51 10.66 1.24
C SER A 15 3.74 11.29 0.08
N PHE A 16 3.86 12.61 -0.07
CA PHE A 16 3.09 13.49 -0.98
C PHE A 16 1.64 13.79 -0.54
N PHE A 17 1.01 12.92 0.24
CA PHE A 17 -0.31 13.20 0.84
C PHE A 17 -0.17 13.75 2.26
N ASP A 18 0.72 13.15 3.04
CA ASP A 18 1.17 13.65 4.33
C ASP A 18 2.40 14.54 4.14
N GLN A 19 2.19 15.85 4.23
CA GLN A 19 3.21 16.87 4.00
C GLN A 19 4.29 16.92 5.10
N SER A 20 4.10 16.22 6.22
CA SER A 20 5.13 16.11 7.26
C SER A 20 6.27 15.15 6.88
N GLN A 21 6.05 14.31 5.86
CA GLN A 21 7.04 13.33 5.39
C GLN A 21 7.91 13.92 4.28
N SER A 22 9.17 13.47 4.21
CA SER A 22 10.02 13.78 3.07
C SER A 22 9.44 13.20 1.78
N GLU A 23 9.74 13.84 0.64
CA GLU A 23 9.41 13.27 -0.66
C GLU A 23 9.94 11.85 -0.80
N TYR A 24 9.13 10.98 -1.40
CA TYR A 24 9.44 9.56 -1.58
C TYR A 24 9.74 8.76 -0.29
N ASN A 25 9.35 9.25 0.90
CA ASN A 25 9.44 8.44 2.11
C ASN A 25 8.71 7.10 1.93
N LEU A 26 9.36 6.00 2.32
CA LEU A 26 8.84 4.63 2.17
C LEU A 26 8.50 4.24 0.71
N ARG A 27 9.20 4.82 -0.27
CA ARG A 27 9.11 4.45 -1.70
C ARG A 27 10.48 4.11 -2.26
N ARG A 28 10.59 3.04 -3.05
CA ARG A 28 11.85 2.65 -3.68
C ARG A 28 11.67 1.91 -4.99
N ARG A 29 12.54 2.22 -5.96
CA ARG A 29 12.81 1.38 -7.13
C ARG A 29 14.00 0.47 -6.87
N VAL A 30 13.81 -0.84 -6.99
CA VAL A 30 14.83 -1.86 -6.75
C VAL A 30 15.08 -2.64 -8.04
N ARG A 31 16.35 -2.69 -8.47
CA ARG A 31 16.76 -3.58 -9.55
C ARG A 31 17.11 -4.94 -8.96
N THR A 32 16.51 -6.00 -9.49
CA THR A 32 16.83 -7.37 -9.09
C THR A 32 18.27 -7.74 -9.43
N GLY A 33 18.86 -8.68 -8.68
CA GLY A 33 20.08 -9.36 -9.09
C GLY A 33 19.90 -10.16 -10.39
N GLU A 34 21.01 -10.72 -10.88
CA GLU A 34 21.02 -11.54 -12.09
C GLU A 34 20.14 -12.79 -11.95
N ASP A 35 20.12 -13.38 -10.74
CA ASP A 35 19.26 -14.48 -10.32
C ASP A 35 17.78 -14.10 -10.14
N GLY A 36 17.43 -12.83 -10.36
CA GLY A 36 16.08 -12.29 -10.20
C GLY A 36 15.67 -11.99 -8.76
N ARG A 37 16.54 -12.22 -7.77
CA ARG A 37 16.21 -11.93 -6.36
C ARG A 37 16.34 -10.44 -6.05
N TYR A 38 15.61 -10.00 -5.04
CA TYR A 38 15.72 -8.67 -4.46
C TYR A 38 15.45 -8.74 -2.95
N ALA A 39 15.92 -7.74 -2.21
CA ALA A 39 15.62 -7.58 -0.79
C ALA A 39 15.37 -6.10 -0.50
N VAL A 40 14.39 -5.84 0.36
CA VAL A 40 14.11 -4.51 0.91
C VAL A 40 14.02 -4.64 2.43
N ARG A 41 14.52 -3.63 3.15
CA ARG A 41 14.31 -3.48 4.59
C ARG A 41 13.50 -2.21 4.83
N SER A 42 12.39 -2.35 5.53
CA SER A 42 11.43 -1.28 5.80
C SER A 42 10.87 -1.45 7.22
N ILE A 43 9.87 -0.65 7.56
CA ILE A 43 9.01 -0.82 8.72
C ILE A 43 7.72 -1.57 8.34
N VAL A 44 6.98 -2.06 9.33
CA VAL A 44 5.62 -2.56 9.12
C VAL A 44 4.66 -1.35 8.95
N PRO A 45 3.90 -1.24 7.85
CA PRO A 45 2.95 -0.15 7.67
C PRO A 45 1.73 -0.34 8.59
N CYS A 46 1.01 0.74 8.86
CA CYS A 46 -0.34 0.65 9.41
C CYS A 46 -1.38 0.60 8.27
N GLY A 47 -2.56 0.04 8.55
CA GLY A 47 -3.73 0.25 7.71
C GLY A 47 -4.09 1.74 7.60
N TYR A 48 -4.92 2.07 6.62
CA TYR A 48 -5.40 3.44 6.43
C TYR A 48 -6.85 3.44 5.96
N GLY A 49 -7.53 4.57 6.13
CA GLY A 49 -8.92 4.72 5.71
C GLY A 49 -9.17 5.92 4.81
N CYS A 50 -10.41 6.02 4.32
CA CYS A 50 -10.90 7.21 3.65
C CYS A 50 -10.77 8.44 4.57
N PRO A 51 -10.46 9.65 4.03
CA PRO A 51 -10.44 10.86 4.84
C PRO A 51 -11.76 11.03 5.61
N PRO A 52 -11.76 11.25 6.94
CA PRO A 52 -12.96 11.24 7.77
C PRO A 52 -14.07 12.19 7.29
N ASP A 53 -13.70 13.38 6.84
CA ASP A 53 -14.62 14.40 6.35
C ASP A 53 -14.89 14.33 4.84
N GLY A 54 -14.28 13.35 4.16
CA GLY A 54 -14.35 13.17 2.72
C GLY A 54 -15.72 12.65 2.25
N PRO A 55 -16.13 12.98 1.01
CA PRO A 55 -17.40 12.51 0.46
C PRO A 55 -17.51 10.98 0.40
N THR A 56 -16.39 10.28 0.17
CA THR A 56 -16.34 8.81 0.19
C THR A 56 -16.69 8.26 1.57
N GLN A 57 -16.09 8.81 2.64
CA GLN A 57 -16.40 8.37 4.00
C GLN A 57 -17.86 8.67 4.36
N LYS A 58 -18.39 9.84 3.97
CA LYS A 58 -19.81 10.18 4.16
C LYS A 58 -20.75 9.16 3.50
N LEU A 59 -20.47 8.77 2.26
CA LEU A 59 -21.25 7.76 1.56
C LEU A 59 -21.16 6.40 2.25
N LEU A 60 -19.95 5.95 2.59
CA LEU A 60 -19.73 4.67 3.26
C LEU A 60 -20.49 4.60 4.59
N THR A 61 -20.41 5.67 5.40
CA THR A 61 -21.19 5.79 6.64
C THR A 61 -22.69 5.73 6.39
N ALA A 62 -23.20 6.42 5.36
CA ALA A 62 -24.63 6.42 5.02
C ALA A 62 -25.17 5.04 4.62
N ILE A 63 -24.31 4.14 4.12
CA ILE A 63 -24.66 2.76 3.79
C ILE A 63 -24.19 1.74 4.84
N GLY A 64 -23.78 2.20 6.03
CA GLY A 64 -23.37 1.32 7.13
C GLY A 64 -22.04 0.60 6.92
N ARG A 65 -21.13 1.15 6.12
CA ARG A 65 -19.80 0.60 5.84
C ARG A 65 -18.68 1.47 6.43
N HIS A 66 -17.58 0.85 6.82
CA HIS A 66 -16.34 1.56 7.17
C HIS A 66 -15.50 1.83 5.90
N GLY A 67 -14.54 2.76 6.02
CA GLY A 67 -13.63 3.13 4.94
C GLY A 67 -12.20 2.68 5.15
N ASN A 68 -11.96 1.67 5.99
CA ASN A 68 -10.62 1.22 6.41
C ASN A 68 -10.10 0.08 5.53
N ARG A 69 -8.78 0.07 5.33
CA ARG A 69 -8.02 -0.98 4.66
C ARG A 69 -7.00 -1.58 5.61
N PRO A 70 -6.69 -2.87 5.48
CA PRO A 70 -5.62 -3.50 6.25
C PRO A 70 -4.25 -2.96 5.86
N ALA A 71 -3.26 -3.12 6.72
CA ALA A 71 -1.86 -2.86 6.39
C ALA A 71 -1.42 -3.65 5.15
N HIS A 72 -0.75 -2.98 4.22
CA HIS A 72 -0.23 -3.60 2.99
C HIS A 72 0.99 -2.88 2.43
N VAL A 73 1.75 -3.62 1.62
CA VAL A 73 2.87 -3.12 0.83
C VAL A 73 2.53 -3.30 -0.65
N HIS A 74 2.69 -2.24 -1.43
CA HIS A 74 2.41 -2.27 -2.85
C HIS A 74 3.65 -2.57 -3.68
N PHE A 75 3.41 -3.19 -4.85
CA PHE A 75 4.44 -3.57 -5.80
C PHE A 75 4.00 -3.27 -7.24
N PHE A 76 4.91 -2.67 -7.99
CA PHE A 76 4.94 -2.76 -9.44
C PHE A 76 6.16 -3.57 -9.85
N VAL A 77 5.97 -4.61 -10.66
CA VAL A 77 7.05 -5.49 -11.13
C VAL A 77 7.09 -5.47 -12.65
N SER A 78 8.27 -5.18 -13.20
CA SER A 78 8.50 -5.11 -14.64
C SER A 78 9.77 -5.84 -15.08
N ALA A 79 9.68 -6.49 -16.24
CA ALA A 79 10.78 -7.17 -16.89
C ALA A 79 10.61 -7.13 -18.41
N PRO A 80 11.69 -7.01 -19.21
CA PRO A 80 11.61 -7.16 -20.65
C PRO A 80 10.93 -8.47 -21.06
N GLY A 81 10.06 -8.41 -22.08
CA GLY A 81 9.31 -9.58 -22.56
C GLY A 81 8.21 -10.09 -21.64
N HIS A 82 7.93 -9.43 -20.51
CA HIS A 82 6.88 -9.83 -19.57
C HIS A 82 5.83 -8.73 -19.43
N LYS A 83 4.58 -9.12 -19.12
CA LYS A 83 3.53 -8.18 -18.74
C LYS A 83 3.87 -7.54 -17.39
N HIS A 84 3.60 -6.25 -17.25
CA HIS A 84 3.70 -5.55 -15.98
C HIS A 84 2.75 -6.16 -14.94
N LEU A 85 3.25 -6.40 -13.73
CA LEU A 85 2.45 -6.87 -12.60
C LEU A 85 2.27 -5.73 -11.60
N THR A 86 1.02 -5.40 -11.32
CA THR A 86 0.61 -4.57 -10.19
C THR A 86 0.01 -5.48 -9.14
N THR A 87 0.54 -5.45 -7.92
CA THR A 87 0.00 -6.24 -6.80
C THR A 87 0.24 -5.55 -5.47
N GLN A 88 -0.39 -6.06 -4.42
CA GLN A 88 -0.06 -5.73 -3.04
C GLN A 88 0.17 -7.03 -2.26
N ILE A 89 0.80 -6.90 -1.09
CA ILE A 89 0.91 -7.96 -0.08
C ILE A 89 0.30 -7.40 1.20
N ASN A 90 -0.72 -8.09 1.71
CA ASN A 90 -1.38 -7.81 2.98
C ASN A 90 -0.74 -8.62 4.11
N LEU A 91 -0.92 -8.14 5.35
CA LEU A 91 -0.32 -8.77 6.52
C LEU A 91 -1.34 -9.61 7.28
N ASN A 92 -0.99 -10.88 7.53
CA ASN A 92 -1.83 -11.78 8.29
C ASN A 92 -2.08 -11.25 9.72
N GLY A 93 -3.32 -11.34 10.19
CA GLY A 93 -3.73 -10.88 11.52
C GLY A 93 -4.09 -9.40 11.63
N ASP A 94 -4.05 -8.64 10.54
CA ASP A 94 -4.60 -7.29 10.52
C ASP A 94 -6.13 -7.31 10.69
N GLU A 95 -6.66 -6.33 11.44
CA GLU A 95 -8.09 -6.19 11.77
C GLU A 95 -8.99 -6.19 10.52
N TYR A 96 -8.56 -5.55 9.43
CA TYR A 96 -9.37 -5.38 8.23
C TYR A 96 -9.00 -6.35 7.11
N LEU A 97 -8.20 -7.39 7.38
CA LEU A 97 -7.72 -8.32 6.35
C LEU A 97 -8.86 -9.02 5.60
N TRP A 98 -9.92 -9.37 6.33
CA TRP A 98 -11.08 -10.08 5.80
C TRP A 98 -12.28 -9.16 5.55
N ASP A 99 -12.10 -7.85 5.74
CA ASP A 99 -13.13 -6.83 5.57
C ASP A 99 -12.50 -5.55 4.98
N ASP A 100 -11.68 -5.68 3.93
CA ASP A 100 -11.11 -4.50 3.23
C ASP A 100 -12.23 -3.76 2.51
N PHE A 101 -12.45 -2.48 2.82
CA PHE A 101 -13.49 -1.69 2.14
C PHE A 101 -13.32 -1.69 0.62
N ALA A 102 -12.07 -1.84 0.14
CA ALA A 102 -11.69 -1.84 -1.26
C ALA A 102 -11.74 -3.22 -1.94
N PHE A 103 -12.09 -4.30 -1.21
CA PHE A 103 -12.15 -5.67 -1.73
C PHE A 103 -10.87 -6.12 -2.47
N ALA A 104 -9.69 -5.73 -1.94
CA ALA A 104 -8.41 -5.89 -2.63
C ALA A 104 -7.39 -6.72 -1.83
N THR A 105 -7.85 -7.56 -0.90
CA THR A 105 -7.03 -8.49 -0.12
C THR A 105 -6.83 -9.84 -0.80
#